data_AF-A0A820WQ77-F1
#
_entry.id   AF-A0A820WQ77-F1
#
_cell.length_a   1.000
_cell.length_b   1.000
_cell.length_c   1.000
_cell.angle_alpha   90.00
_cell.angle_beta   90.00
_cell.angle_gamma   90.00
#
_symmetry.space_group_name_H-M   'P 1'
#
loop_
_entity.id
_entity.type
_entity.pdbx_description
1 polymer ?
#
loop_
_entity_poly.entity_id
_entity_poly.type
_entity_poly.pdbx_seq_one_letter_code
_entity_poly.pdbx_strand_id
1 'polypeptide(L)'
;MENTTKDDPFLSHFETLIDEAQINNKSSKTKIDLFSSSLGSCQFSAISSDKPPILPCPTSTIDSFSIKKSLLSNIEASGSQLTPLQFDFFSLIHNYYDVYCPNRTNVNDAGEQLRFVICLHLINHVLKTRSRILSHNAKLKENPDLDYHDQGFTRPKVLIIVPFRESVRRIINCFENLLLNMDDSEKNDQIQISHRKRFKEEYGGEEIDNENNDGKFQRTSNEYNEIFAGNIDDHFRL
;
A
#
# COMPACT_ATOMS: atom_id res chain seq x y z
N MET A 1 -21.48 11.76 -0.92
CA MET A 1 -20.09 11.90 -0.43
C MET A 1 -19.95 11.03 0.80
N GLU A 2 -19.04 10.06 0.80
CA GLU A 2 -18.81 9.25 2.01
C GLU A 2 -18.14 10.10 3.08
N ASN A 3 -18.77 10.19 4.25
CA ASN A 3 -18.22 10.87 5.42
C ASN A 3 -17.02 10.06 5.93
N THR A 4 -15.81 10.54 5.69
CA THR A 4 -14.64 10.16 6.48
C THR A 4 -14.91 10.58 7.92
N THR A 5 -14.89 9.62 8.85
CA THR A 5 -15.05 9.87 10.29
C THR A 5 -13.92 10.76 10.79
N LYS A 6 -14.17 11.57 11.83
CA LYS A 6 -13.17 12.50 12.39
C LYS A 6 -11.91 11.78 12.92
N ASP A 7 -11.98 10.47 13.15
CA ASP A 7 -10.90 9.65 13.69
C ASP A 7 -10.10 8.90 12.60
N ASP A 8 -10.32 9.18 11.31
CA ASP A 8 -9.56 8.57 10.22
C ASP A 8 -8.12 9.11 10.17
N PRO A 9 -7.06 8.28 10.36
CA PRO A 9 -5.67 8.72 10.31
C PRO A 9 -5.29 9.41 9.00
N PHE A 10 -5.99 9.09 7.90
CA PHE A 10 -5.79 9.77 6.61
C PHE A 10 -6.01 11.28 6.71
N LEU A 11 -7.02 11.74 7.45
CA LEU A 11 -7.33 13.18 7.54
C LEU A 11 -6.19 13.92 8.24
N SER A 12 -5.72 13.39 9.36
CA SER A 12 -4.56 13.94 10.06
C SER A 12 -3.36 13.99 9.12
N HIS A 13 -3.02 12.87 8.48
CA HIS A 13 -1.88 12.82 7.56
C HIS A 13 -2.01 13.80 6.39
N PHE A 14 -3.18 13.90 5.77
CA PHE A 14 -3.43 14.74 4.60
C PHE A 14 -3.44 16.24 4.92
N GLU A 15 -3.93 16.62 6.09
CA GLU A 15 -4.05 18.02 6.52
C GLU A 15 -2.83 18.51 7.32
N THR A 16 -1.93 17.60 7.74
CA THR A 16 -0.73 17.98 8.49
C THR A 16 0.19 18.83 7.62
N LEU A 17 0.45 20.05 8.08
CA LEU A 17 1.50 20.91 7.55
C LEU A 17 2.75 20.70 8.40
N ILE A 18 3.84 20.28 7.74
CA ILE A 18 5.14 20.16 8.39
C ILE A 18 5.77 21.55 8.41
N ASP A 19 5.92 22.13 9.60
CA ASP A 19 6.64 23.39 9.77
C ASP A 19 8.16 23.13 9.72
N GLU A 20 8.90 23.91 8.95
CA GLU A 20 10.37 23.83 8.85
C GLU A 20 11.05 23.95 10.23
N ALA A 21 10.43 24.67 11.18
CA ALA A 21 10.92 24.77 12.54
C ALA A 21 10.87 23.43 13.31
N GLN A 22 9.94 22.54 12.97
CA GLN A 22 9.84 21.20 13.57
C GLN A 22 10.96 20.27 13.10
N ILE A 23 11.50 20.48 11.89
CA ILE A 23 12.58 19.67 11.29
C ILE A 23 13.92 19.96 11.98
N ASN A 24 14.16 21.21 12.37
CA ASN A 24 15.47 21.67 12.88
C ASN A 24 15.66 21.48 14.39
N ASN A 25 14.61 21.08 15.12
CA ASN A 25 14.71 20.88 16.57
C ASN A 25 15.41 19.54 16.87
N LYS A 26 16.63 19.62 17.43
CA LYS A 26 17.32 18.47 18.03
C LYS A 26 16.59 18.02 19.29
N SER A 27 15.66 17.10 19.15
CA SER A 27 15.01 16.46 20.30
C SER A 27 15.61 15.08 20.59
N SER A 28 15.49 14.67 21.84
CA SER A 28 15.93 13.38 22.35
C SER A 28 15.13 12.25 21.67
N LYS A 29 15.83 11.32 21.02
CA LYS A 29 15.20 10.15 20.40
C LYS A 29 14.71 9.19 21.48
N THR A 30 13.41 8.90 21.50
CA THR A 30 12.87 7.80 22.30
C THR A 30 12.97 6.51 21.51
N LYS A 31 13.26 5.41 22.19
CA LYS A 31 13.26 4.07 21.62
C LYS A 31 12.43 3.16 22.50
N ILE A 32 11.51 2.43 21.89
CA ILE A 32 10.63 1.49 22.56
C ILE A 32 10.68 0.18 21.79
N ASP A 33 11.05 -0.90 22.48
CA ASP A 33 10.99 -2.23 21.91
C ASP A 33 9.55 -2.74 22.01
N LEU A 34 9.06 -3.29 20.91
CA LEU A 34 7.72 -3.80 20.74
C LEU A 34 7.81 -5.26 20.28
N PHE A 35 6.76 -6.03 20.56
CA PHE A 35 6.69 -7.42 20.14
C PHE A 35 5.35 -7.70 19.50
N SER A 36 5.39 -8.36 18.35
CA SER A 36 4.22 -8.95 17.70
C SER A 36 4.51 -10.43 17.42
N SER A 37 3.49 -11.27 17.57
CA SER A 37 3.60 -12.70 17.24
C SER A 37 3.83 -12.94 15.74
N SER A 38 3.43 -12.01 14.87
CA SER A 38 3.51 -12.15 13.41
C SER A 38 4.72 -11.39 12.81
N LEU A 39 5.05 -10.21 13.33
CA LEU A 39 6.17 -9.37 12.89
C LEU A 39 7.46 -9.64 13.69
N GLY A 40 7.36 -10.31 14.84
CA GLY A 40 8.47 -10.55 15.74
C GLY A 40 8.87 -9.31 16.54
N SER A 41 10.17 -9.17 16.83
CA SER A 41 10.73 -8.04 17.56
C SER A 41 10.78 -6.79 16.70
N CYS A 42 10.09 -5.75 17.13
CA CYS A 42 10.03 -4.45 16.46
C CYS A 42 10.65 -3.38 17.35
N GLN A 43 11.16 -2.30 16.75
CA GLN A 43 11.63 -1.12 17.49
C GLN A 43 10.92 0.11 16.96
N PHE A 44 10.26 0.84 17.85
CA PHE A 44 9.71 2.16 17.58
C PHE A 44 10.74 3.22 17.98
N SER A 45 10.94 4.21 17.11
CA SER A 45 11.79 5.37 17.38
C SER A 45 11.07 6.65 16.99
N ALA A 46 11.00 7.61 17.90
CA ALA A 46 10.40 8.91 17.64
C ALA A 46 11.31 10.06 18.09
N ILE A 47 11.18 11.17 17.39
CA ILE A 47 11.88 12.44 17.66
C ILE A 47 10.97 13.35 18.53
N SER A 48 9.65 13.16 18.46
CA SER A 48 8.62 13.88 19.21
C SER A 48 7.92 12.97 20.23
N SER A 49 6.94 13.52 20.94
CA SER A 49 6.01 12.79 21.82
C SER A 49 5.00 11.92 21.04
N ASP A 50 5.42 11.35 19.92
CA ASP A 50 4.58 10.48 19.11
C ASP A 50 4.25 9.22 19.91
N LYS A 51 3.01 8.77 19.78
CA LYS A 51 2.56 7.56 20.45
C LYS A 51 3.14 6.35 19.72
N PRO A 52 3.70 5.37 20.43
CA PRO A 52 4.11 4.12 19.80
C PRO A 52 2.89 3.38 19.23
N PRO A 53 3.07 2.61 18.15
CA PRO A 53 2.01 1.75 17.64
C PRO A 53 1.66 0.66 18.65
N ILE A 54 0.42 0.19 18.60
CA ILE A 54 -0.05 -0.95 19.38
C ILE A 54 0.19 -2.21 18.56
N LEU A 55 1.12 -3.04 19.03
CA LEU A 55 1.44 -4.35 18.45
C LEU A 55 1.32 -5.45 19.51
N PRO A 56 0.72 -6.62 19.17
CA PRO A 56 0.02 -6.92 17.93
C PRO A 56 -1.25 -6.06 17.74
N CYS A 57 -1.76 -6.00 16.52
CA CYS A 57 -2.98 -5.28 16.18
C CYS A 57 -4.13 -5.79 17.07
N PRO A 58 -4.83 -4.90 17.81
CA PRO A 58 -5.84 -5.31 18.76
C PRO A 58 -7.14 -5.78 18.11
N THR A 59 -7.27 -5.64 16.79
CA THR A 59 -8.51 -5.94 16.06
C THR A 59 -8.28 -7.01 15.00
N SER A 60 -9.26 -7.89 14.86
CA SER A 60 -9.33 -8.97 13.87
C SER A 60 -10.36 -8.70 12.77
N THR A 61 -10.95 -7.51 12.74
CA THR A 61 -11.95 -7.10 11.73
C THR A 61 -11.42 -5.97 10.87
N ILE A 62 -11.57 -6.12 9.55
CA ILE A 62 -11.11 -5.12 8.58
C ILE A 62 -11.90 -3.81 8.69
N ASP A 63 -13.14 -3.86 9.19
CA ASP A 63 -14.04 -2.72 9.40
C ASP A 63 -13.51 -1.70 10.42
N SER A 64 -12.59 -2.11 11.30
CA SER A 64 -11.93 -1.22 12.24
C SER A 64 -11.02 -0.21 11.55
N PHE A 65 -10.58 -0.51 10.33
CA PHE A 65 -9.79 0.39 9.53
C PHE A 65 -10.69 1.28 8.68
N SER A 66 -10.29 2.55 8.56
CA SER A 66 -10.93 3.49 7.64
C SER A 66 -10.59 3.12 6.19
N ILE A 67 -11.25 2.13 5.59
CA ILE A 67 -11.09 1.72 4.19
C ILE A 67 -12.33 2.15 3.40
N LYS A 68 -12.14 2.60 2.15
CA LYS A 68 -13.24 2.90 1.23
C LYS A 68 -14.17 1.70 1.06
N LYS A 69 -15.48 1.91 1.15
CA LYS A 69 -16.50 0.85 1.05
C LYS A 69 -16.41 0.07 -0.26
N SER A 70 -16.05 0.76 -1.35
CA SER A 70 -15.85 0.11 -2.66
C SER A 70 -14.76 -0.96 -2.62
N LEU A 71 -13.67 -0.73 -1.87
CA LEU A 71 -12.60 -1.70 -1.69
C LEU A 71 -13.01 -2.81 -0.72
N LEU A 72 -13.64 -2.46 0.40
CA LEU A 72 -14.15 -3.45 1.37
C LEU A 72 -15.08 -4.45 0.69
N SER A 73 -16.05 -3.97 -0.11
CA SER A 73 -16.97 -4.84 -0.84
C SER A 73 -16.26 -5.80 -1.82
N ASN A 74 -15.13 -5.38 -2.41
CA ASN A 74 -14.38 -6.24 -3.32
C ASN A 74 -13.57 -7.30 -2.54
N ILE A 75 -12.99 -6.93 -1.39
CA ILE A 75 -12.28 -7.85 -0.51
C ILE A 75 -13.24 -8.89 0.06
N GLU A 76 -14.42 -8.46 0.53
CA GLU A 76 -15.46 -9.34 1.04
C GLU A 76 -15.98 -10.30 -0.03
N ALA A 77 -16.21 -9.82 -1.26
CA ALA A 77 -16.62 -10.67 -2.38
C ALA A 77 -15.56 -11.73 -2.73
N SER A 78 -14.26 -11.41 -2.57
CA SER A 78 -13.20 -12.40 -2.76
C SER A 78 -13.16 -13.50 -1.68
N GLY A 79 -13.94 -13.37 -0.59
CA GLY A 79 -13.91 -14.29 0.55
C GLY A 79 -12.62 -14.22 1.38
N SER A 80 -11.74 -13.26 1.11
CA SER A 80 -10.43 -13.16 1.74
C SER A 80 -10.53 -12.49 3.11
N GLN A 81 -10.02 -13.15 4.14
CA GLN A 81 -9.76 -12.54 5.44
C GLN A 81 -8.29 -12.17 5.56
N LEU A 82 -7.99 -11.06 6.25
CA LEU A 82 -6.61 -10.69 6.51
C LEU A 82 -5.97 -11.68 7.50
N THR A 83 -4.72 -12.05 7.23
CA THR A 83 -3.92 -12.86 8.14
C THR A 83 -3.44 -12.02 9.34
N PRO A 84 -2.95 -12.64 10.43
CA PRO A 84 -2.35 -11.89 11.55
C PRO A 84 -1.18 -10.97 11.12
N LEU A 85 -0.34 -11.45 10.19
CA LEU A 85 0.74 -10.64 9.61
C LEU A 85 0.20 -9.41 8.87
N GLN A 86 -0.86 -9.60 8.09
CA GLN A 86 -1.51 -8.53 7.37
C GLN A 86 -2.17 -7.53 8.32
N PHE A 87 -2.85 -7.96 9.37
CA PHE A 87 -3.41 -7.07 10.39
C PHE A 87 -2.34 -6.24 11.09
N ASP A 88 -1.27 -6.88 11.57
CA ASP A 88 -0.20 -6.18 12.28
C ASP A 88 0.49 -5.16 11.37
N PHE A 89 0.89 -5.57 10.16
CA PHE A 89 1.56 -4.66 9.24
C PHE A 89 0.63 -3.56 8.73
N PHE A 90 -0.62 -3.89 8.38
CA PHE A 90 -1.59 -2.91 7.92
C PHE A 90 -1.91 -1.89 9.00
N SER A 91 -1.96 -2.28 10.28
CA SER A 91 -2.18 -1.34 11.39
C SER A 91 -1.09 -0.26 11.47
N LEU A 92 0.15 -0.57 11.09
CA LEU A 92 1.25 0.38 11.04
C LEU A 92 1.05 1.38 9.89
N ILE A 93 0.94 0.88 8.66
CA ILE A 93 0.85 1.76 7.48
C ILE A 93 -0.49 2.51 7.42
N HIS A 94 -1.58 1.92 7.93
CA HIS A 94 -2.88 2.59 8.06
C HIS A 94 -2.82 3.86 8.91
N ASN A 95 -1.99 3.83 9.95
CA ASN A 95 -1.75 4.98 10.84
C ASN A 95 -0.60 5.87 10.36
N TYR A 96 -0.11 5.68 9.12
CA TYR A 96 0.95 6.49 8.50
C TYR A 96 2.26 6.51 9.28
N TYR A 97 2.60 5.40 9.97
CA TYR A 97 3.94 5.22 10.49
C TYR A 97 4.94 4.98 9.36
N ASP A 98 6.13 5.55 9.48
CA ASP A 98 7.27 5.16 8.65
C ASP A 98 7.75 3.76 9.08
N VAL A 99 7.71 2.80 8.15
CA VAL A 99 8.04 1.40 8.43
C VAL A 99 9.30 0.99 7.69
N TYR A 100 10.29 0.49 8.44
CA TYR A 100 11.47 -0.17 7.89
C TYR A 100 11.43 -1.67 8.21
N CYS A 101 11.32 -2.51 7.17
CA CYS A 101 11.22 -3.96 7.30
C CYS A 101 12.31 -4.66 6.46
N PRO A 102 13.53 -4.81 7.00
CA PRO A 102 14.63 -5.44 6.27
C PRO A 102 14.54 -6.97 6.22
N ASN A 103 13.90 -7.59 7.20
CA ASN A 103 13.85 -9.04 7.37
C ASN A 103 12.51 -9.58 6.87
N ARG A 104 12.34 -9.66 5.55
CA ARG A 104 11.20 -10.35 4.94
C ARG A 104 11.43 -11.85 5.00
N THR A 105 10.55 -12.59 5.67
CA THR A 105 10.59 -14.06 5.64
C THR A 105 10.01 -14.57 4.32
N ASN A 106 10.51 -15.70 3.82
CA ASN A 106 9.95 -16.38 2.64
C ASN A 106 9.10 -17.59 3.03
N VAL A 107 8.54 -17.53 4.25
CA VAL A 107 7.66 -18.56 4.80
C VAL A 107 6.22 -18.09 4.65
N ASN A 108 5.32 -19.00 4.28
CA ASN A 108 3.88 -18.74 4.13
C ASN A 108 3.56 -17.55 3.21
N ASP A 109 4.34 -17.32 2.15
CA ASP A 109 4.13 -16.21 1.20
C ASP A 109 4.08 -14.82 1.86
N ALA A 110 4.82 -14.61 2.95
CA ALA A 110 4.82 -13.35 3.70
C ALA A 110 5.07 -12.12 2.80
N GLY A 111 5.87 -12.25 1.74
CA GLY A 111 6.04 -11.17 0.76
C GLY A 111 4.77 -10.75 0.03
N GLU A 112 3.99 -11.71 -0.46
CA GLU A 112 2.73 -11.43 -1.14
C GLU A 112 1.67 -10.94 -0.15
N GLN A 113 1.68 -11.45 1.09
CA GLN A 113 0.84 -10.93 2.17
C GLN A 113 1.11 -9.45 2.45
N LEU A 114 2.38 -9.05 2.57
CA LEU A 114 2.79 -7.66 2.77
C LEU A 114 2.46 -6.80 1.53
N ARG A 115 2.72 -7.31 0.32
CA ARG A 115 2.40 -6.63 -0.94
C ARG A 115 0.91 -6.29 -1.00
N PHE A 116 0.05 -7.24 -0.64
CA PHE A 116 -1.39 -7.05 -0.62
C PHE A 116 -1.81 -5.86 0.28
N VAL A 117 -1.36 -5.83 1.54
CA VAL A 117 -1.76 -4.76 2.47
C VAL A 117 -1.13 -3.41 2.13
N ILE A 118 0.09 -3.39 1.58
CA ILE A 118 0.70 -2.19 1.01
C ILE A 118 -0.19 -1.68 -0.13
N CYS A 119 -0.53 -2.52 -1.09
CA CYS A 119 -1.35 -2.12 -2.23
C CYS A 119 -2.74 -1.62 -1.80
N LEU A 120 -3.37 -2.28 -0.83
CA LEU A 120 -4.62 -1.85 -0.21
C LEU A 120 -4.50 -0.44 0.39
N HIS A 121 -3.46 -0.19 1.17
CA HIS A 121 -3.21 1.13 1.76
C HIS A 121 -3.04 2.21 0.67
N LEU A 122 -2.22 1.92 -0.35
CA LEU A 122 -1.94 2.87 -1.43
C LEU A 122 -3.21 3.23 -2.22
N ILE A 123 -4.01 2.25 -2.64
CA ILE A 123 -5.26 2.52 -3.36
C ILE A 123 -6.22 3.28 -2.47
N ASN A 124 -6.39 2.87 -1.22
CA ASN A 124 -7.26 3.55 -0.27
C ASN A 124 -6.85 5.02 -0.09
N HIS A 125 -5.55 5.29 0.07
CA HIS A 125 -4.99 6.64 0.17
C HIS A 125 -5.29 7.48 -1.08
N VAL A 126 -5.07 6.93 -2.29
CA VAL A 126 -5.35 7.63 -3.55
C VAL A 126 -6.85 7.94 -3.70
N LEU A 127 -7.73 6.98 -3.41
CA LEU A 127 -9.17 7.16 -3.50
C LEU A 127 -9.71 8.18 -2.49
N LYS A 128 -9.19 8.16 -1.26
CA LYS A 128 -9.52 9.17 -0.24
C LYS A 128 -9.04 10.56 -0.66
N THR A 129 -7.79 10.67 -1.12
CA THR A 129 -7.24 11.92 -1.64
C THR A 129 -8.09 12.49 -2.78
N ARG A 130 -8.47 11.67 -3.76
CA ARG A 130 -9.35 12.10 -4.85
C ARG A 130 -10.70 12.58 -4.34
N SER A 131 -11.31 11.84 -3.40
CA SER A 131 -12.58 12.23 -2.78
C SER A 131 -12.48 13.60 -2.09
N ARG A 132 -11.36 13.84 -1.39
CA ARG A 132 -11.11 15.08 -0.67
C ARG A 132 -10.93 16.27 -1.62
N ILE A 133 -10.11 16.12 -2.64
CA ILE A 133 -9.91 17.14 -3.69
C ILE A 133 -11.23 17.49 -4.37
N LEU A 134 -12.07 16.49 -4.71
CA LEU A 134 -13.38 16.75 -5.32
C LEU A 134 -14.29 17.55 -4.38
N SER A 135 -14.27 17.28 -3.08
CA SER A 135 -15.02 18.04 -2.09
C SER A 135 -14.51 19.48 -1.96
N HIS A 136 -13.19 19.67 -1.91
CA HIS A 136 -12.57 21.00 -1.89
C HIS A 136 -12.90 21.81 -3.15
N ASN A 137 -12.84 21.19 -4.34
CA ASN A 137 -13.21 21.84 -5.60
C ASN A 137 -14.68 22.26 -5.63
N ALA A 138 -15.59 21.48 -5.03
CA ALA A 138 -16.99 21.87 -4.93
C ALA A 138 -17.16 23.11 -4.04
N LYS A 139 -16.46 23.16 -2.90
CA LYS A 139 -16.49 24.31 -1.98
C LYS A 139 -15.84 25.56 -2.58
N LEU A 140 -14.75 25.42 -3.32
CA LEU A 140 -14.09 26.53 -4.04
C LEU A 140 -15.00 27.16 -5.10
N LYS A 141 -15.89 26.38 -5.71
CA LYS A 141 -16.89 26.93 -6.64
C LYS A 141 -17.92 27.81 -5.93
N GLU A 142 -18.24 27.51 -4.67
CA GLU A 142 -19.19 28.28 -3.87
C GLU A 142 -18.51 29.49 -3.21
N ASN A 143 -17.27 29.32 -2.74
CA ASN A 143 -16.46 30.36 -2.13
C ASN A 143 -15.00 30.27 -2.61
N PRO A 144 -14.61 31.09 -3.61
CA PRO A 144 -13.25 31.12 -4.14
C PRO A 144 -12.18 31.59 -3.15
N ASP A 145 -12.56 32.23 -2.04
CA ASP A 145 -11.64 32.76 -1.04
C ASP A 145 -11.17 31.69 -0.03
N LEU A 146 -11.68 30.45 -0.14
CA LEU A 146 -11.21 29.34 0.67
C LEU A 146 -9.80 28.92 0.24
N ASP A 147 -8.92 28.68 1.22
CA ASP A 147 -7.55 28.23 0.97
C ASP A 147 -7.44 26.70 1.13
N TYR A 148 -7.28 26.00 0.00
CA TYR A 148 -7.00 24.56 -0.02
C TYR A 148 -5.66 24.30 -0.71
N HIS A 149 -4.74 23.65 0.00
CA HIS A 149 -3.38 23.38 -0.48
C HIS A 149 -3.25 22.16 -1.41
N ASP A 150 -4.36 21.60 -1.89
CA ASP A 150 -4.39 20.41 -2.76
C ASP A 150 -4.65 20.73 -4.25
N GLN A 151 -4.53 22.01 -4.63
CA GLN A 151 -4.86 22.54 -5.95
C GLN A 151 -3.67 22.59 -6.94
N GLY A 152 -2.57 21.88 -6.66
CA GLY A 152 -1.39 21.85 -7.52
C GLY A 152 -1.63 21.29 -8.94
N PHE A 153 -0.79 21.72 -9.89
CA PHE A 153 -0.82 21.30 -11.30
C PHE A 153 -0.49 19.82 -11.50
N THR A 154 0.52 19.30 -10.80
CA THR A 154 0.90 17.89 -10.82
C THR A 154 0.29 17.15 -9.64
N ARG A 155 -0.32 15.99 -9.91
CA ARG A 155 -1.04 15.19 -8.90
C ARG A 155 -0.50 13.77 -8.63
N PRO A 156 0.81 13.44 -8.76
CA PRO A 156 1.34 12.21 -8.16
C PRO A 156 1.05 12.19 -6.65
N LYS A 157 0.55 11.05 -6.14
CA LYS A 157 0.25 10.86 -4.71
C LYS A 157 1.10 9.78 -4.05
N VAL A 158 1.52 8.79 -4.84
CA VAL A 158 2.31 7.66 -4.38
C VAL A 158 3.39 7.40 -5.42
N LEU A 159 4.62 7.19 -4.96
CA LEU A 159 5.74 6.70 -5.76
C LEU A 159 6.13 5.32 -5.22
N ILE A 160 6.23 4.34 -6.12
CA ILE A 160 6.66 2.99 -5.78
C ILE A 160 7.95 2.71 -6.55
N ILE A 161 8.99 2.32 -5.82
CA ILE A 161 10.30 1.97 -6.39
C ILE A 161 10.51 0.48 -6.17
N VAL A 162 10.74 -0.25 -7.25
CA VAL A 162 10.98 -1.70 -7.24
C VAL A 162 12.12 -2.05 -8.19
N PRO A 163 12.85 -3.15 -7.94
CA PRO A 163 14.06 -3.46 -8.70
C PRO A 163 13.79 -3.96 -10.13
N PHE A 164 12.69 -4.69 -10.35
CA PHE A 164 12.45 -5.43 -11.61
C PHE A 164 11.02 -5.25 -12.14
N ARG A 165 10.83 -5.44 -13.45
CA ARG A 165 9.50 -5.40 -14.09
C ARG A 165 8.51 -6.41 -13.51
N GLU A 166 8.96 -7.59 -13.08
CA GLU A 166 8.11 -8.57 -12.41
C GLU A 166 7.48 -7.98 -11.13
N SER A 167 8.23 -7.21 -10.36
CA SER A 167 7.70 -6.58 -9.15
C SER A 167 6.58 -5.59 -9.49
N VAL A 168 6.74 -4.84 -10.59
CA VAL A 168 5.68 -3.95 -11.10
C VAL A 168 4.46 -4.77 -11.51
N ARG A 169 4.65 -5.86 -12.27
CA ARG A 169 3.58 -6.76 -12.70
C ARG A 169 2.76 -7.28 -11.52
N ARG A 170 3.40 -7.77 -10.46
CA ARG A 170 2.72 -8.26 -9.25
C ARG A 170 1.93 -7.17 -8.54
N ILE A 171 2.48 -5.95 -8.45
CA ILE A 171 1.81 -4.80 -7.83
C ILE A 171 0.57 -4.39 -8.63
N ILE A 172 0.70 -4.28 -9.97
CA ILE A 172 -0.42 -3.92 -10.83
C ILE A 172 -1.51 -4.99 -10.82
N ASN A 173 -1.15 -6.28 -10.83
CA ASN A 173 -2.12 -7.35 -10.66
C ASN A 173 -2.84 -7.27 -9.30
N CYS A 174 -2.12 -6.94 -8.23
CA CYS A 174 -2.73 -6.70 -6.92
C CYS A 174 -3.70 -5.51 -6.97
N PHE A 175 -3.36 -4.43 -7.68
CA PHE A 175 -4.28 -3.31 -7.90
C PHE A 175 -5.53 -3.70 -8.70
N GLU A 176 -5.37 -4.47 -9.78
CA GLU A 176 -6.51 -5.01 -10.55
C GLU A 176 -7.42 -5.81 -9.62
N ASN A 177 -6.87 -6.72 -8.80
CA ASN A 177 -7.65 -7.56 -7.88
C ASN A 177 -8.35 -6.78 -6.76
N LEU A 178 -7.78 -5.66 -6.31
CA LEU A 178 -8.40 -4.81 -5.28
C LEU A 178 -9.51 -3.92 -5.86
N LEU A 179 -9.41 -3.53 -7.13
CA LEU A 179 -10.35 -2.61 -7.78
C LEU A 179 -11.50 -3.33 -8.49
N LEU A 180 -11.23 -4.49 -9.08
CA LEU A 180 -12.21 -5.30 -9.80
C LEU A 180 -12.89 -6.29 -8.83
N ASN A 181 -14.18 -6.53 -9.03
CA ASN A 181 -14.95 -7.50 -8.26
C ASN A 181 -15.26 -8.71 -9.15
N MET A 182 -14.86 -9.92 -8.73
CA MET A 182 -15.03 -11.12 -9.56
C MET A 182 -16.50 -11.46 -9.85
N ASP A 183 -17.42 -11.07 -8.97
CA ASP A 183 -18.84 -11.43 -9.04
C ASP A 183 -19.71 -10.32 -9.67
N ASP A 184 -19.13 -9.16 -9.99
CA ASP A 184 -19.87 -7.99 -10.49
C ASP A 184 -19.25 -7.47 -11.80
N SER A 185 -19.61 -8.13 -12.90
CA SER A 185 -19.18 -7.76 -14.26
C SER A 185 -19.62 -6.35 -14.66
N GLU A 186 -20.78 -5.89 -14.20
CA GLU A 186 -21.28 -4.56 -14.54
C GLU A 186 -20.44 -3.45 -13.90
N LYS A 187 -20.03 -3.65 -12.64
CA LYS A 187 -19.11 -2.73 -11.95
C LYS A 187 -17.71 -2.76 -12.56
N ASN A 188 -17.25 -3.93 -13.02
CA ASN A 188 -15.96 -4.05 -13.70
C ASN A 188 -15.95 -3.31 -15.04
N ASP A 189 -17.03 -3.35 -15.80
CA ASP A 189 -17.15 -2.65 -17.08
C ASP A 189 -17.08 -1.12 -16.93
N GLN A 190 -17.40 -0.59 -15.74
CA GLN A 190 -17.23 0.83 -15.42
C GLN A 190 -15.76 1.21 -15.18
N ILE A 191 -14.88 0.24 -14.93
CA ILE A 191 -13.45 0.48 -14.65
C ILE A 191 -12.66 0.35 -15.95
N GLN A 192 -12.37 1.50 -16.56
CA GLN A 192 -11.53 1.55 -17.75
C GLN A 192 -10.04 1.52 -17.40
N ILE A 193 -9.37 0.41 -17.70
CA ILE A 193 -7.91 0.28 -17.58
C ILE A 193 -7.25 0.66 -18.91
N SER A 194 -6.67 1.86 -18.97
CA SER A 194 -5.91 2.31 -20.13
C SER A 194 -4.58 1.54 -20.29
N HIS A 195 -4.10 1.39 -21.53
CA HIS A 195 -2.80 0.79 -21.87
C HIS A 195 -2.54 -0.65 -21.35
N ARG A 196 -3.58 -1.39 -20.95
CA ARG A 196 -3.45 -2.76 -20.41
C ARG A 196 -2.72 -3.73 -21.34
N LYS A 197 -2.99 -3.66 -22.65
CA LYS A 197 -2.31 -4.51 -23.65
C LYS A 197 -0.80 -4.24 -23.69
N ARG A 198 -0.41 -2.96 -23.81
CA ARG A 198 0.99 -2.54 -23.80
C ARG A 198 1.70 -2.95 -22.52
N PHE A 199 1.01 -2.81 -21.37
CA PHE A 199 1.55 -3.27 -20.09
C PHE A 199 1.86 -4.77 -20.08
N LYS A 200 0.92 -5.60 -20.56
CA LYS A 200 1.12 -7.05 -20.66
C LYS A 200 2.27 -7.43 -21.61
N GLU A 201 2.47 -6.68 -22.68
CA GLU A 201 3.56 -6.92 -23.63
C GLU A 201 4.93 -6.51 -23.06
N GLU A 202 5.02 -5.38 -22.36
CA GLU A 202 6.30 -4.85 -21.84
C GLU A 202 6.73 -5.46 -20.48
N TYR A 203 5.74 -5.74 -19.62
CA TYR A 203 5.93 -6.22 -18.24
C TYR A 203 5.50 -7.66 -18.04
N GLY A 204 4.86 -8.27 -19.04
CA GLY A 204 4.71 -9.72 -19.08
C GLY A 204 6.07 -10.40 -19.11
N GLY A 205 6.09 -11.65 -18.64
CA GLY A 205 7.22 -12.55 -18.78
C GLY A 205 6.69 -13.95 -19.06
N GLU A 206 7.46 -14.75 -19.78
CA GLU A 206 7.25 -16.19 -19.79
C GLU A 206 7.39 -16.67 -18.33
N GLU A 207 6.43 -17.48 -17.86
CA GLU A 207 6.69 -18.28 -16.66
C GLU A 207 7.96 -19.05 -16.98
N ILE A 208 9.01 -18.87 -16.17
CA ILE A 208 10.23 -19.66 -16.36
C ILE A 208 9.78 -21.10 -16.15
N ASP A 209 9.62 -21.86 -17.24
CA ASP A 209 9.30 -23.27 -17.19
C ASP A 209 10.36 -23.93 -16.30
N ASN A 210 9.97 -24.26 -15.07
CA ASN A 210 10.83 -24.90 -14.08
C ASN A 210 11.36 -26.25 -14.58
N GLU A 211 10.84 -26.76 -15.69
CA GLU A 211 11.24 -28.01 -16.33
C GLU A 211 12.53 -27.90 -17.16
N ASN A 212 12.92 -26.70 -17.63
CA ASN A 212 14.07 -26.51 -18.52
C ASN A 212 15.33 -25.93 -17.84
N ASN A 213 15.29 -25.72 -16.52
CA ASN A 213 16.47 -25.26 -15.78
C ASN A 213 17.38 -26.44 -15.42
N ASP A 214 18.42 -26.66 -16.23
CA ASP A 214 19.54 -27.59 -16.01
C ASP A 214 20.22 -27.35 -14.65
N GLY A 215 19.63 -27.82 -13.54
CA GLY A 215 20.23 -27.97 -12.20
C GLY A 215 20.85 -26.73 -11.52
N LYS A 216 20.88 -25.56 -12.16
CA LYS A 216 21.55 -24.35 -11.65
C LYS A 216 20.71 -23.59 -10.62
N PHE A 217 19.39 -23.48 -10.84
CA PHE A 217 18.46 -22.83 -9.89
C PHE A 217 18.04 -23.73 -8.72
N GLN A 218 18.30 -25.03 -8.82
CA GLN A 218 17.98 -25.98 -7.76
C GLN A 218 18.99 -25.92 -6.60
N ARG A 219 20.09 -25.17 -6.75
CA ARG A 219 21.13 -24.95 -5.73
C ARG A 219 21.06 -23.58 -5.05
N THR A 220 20.19 -22.68 -5.50
CA THR A 220 20.01 -21.34 -4.94
C THR A 220 18.92 -21.34 -3.87
N SER A 221 19.01 -20.43 -2.90
CA SER A 221 18.00 -20.30 -1.84
C SER A 221 16.62 -19.98 -2.44
N ASN A 222 15.55 -20.38 -1.76
CA ASN A 222 14.18 -20.06 -2.19
C ASN A 222 13.98 -18.55 -2.43
N GLU A 223 14.65 -17.72 -1.64
CA GLU A 223 14.59 -16.25 -1.74
C GLU A 223 15.16 -15.74 -3.07
N TYR A 224 16.29 -16.30 -3.50
CA TYR A 224 16.90 -15.96 -4.78
C TYR A 224 15.97 -16.31 -5.94
N ASN A 225 15.38 -17.51 -5.89
CA ASN A 225 14.45 -17.97 -6.92
C ASN A 225 13.19 -17.09 -6.97
N GLU A 226 12.70 -16.60 -5.83
CA GLU A 226 11.54 -15.70 -5.78
C GLU A 226 11.85 -14.30 -6.34
N ILE A 227 13.02 -13.73 -6.01
CA ILE A 227 13.45 -12.39 -6.45
C ILE A 227 13.67 -12.35 -7.97
N PHE A 228 14.27 -13.41 -8.54
CA PHE A 228 14.60 -13.50 -9.96
C PHE A 228 13.57 -14.29 -10.78
N ALA A 229 12.38 -14.52 -10.23
CA ALA A 229 11.27 -15.10 -10.98
C ALA A 229 10.71 -14.09 -12.00
N GLY A 230 10.23 -14.59 -13.14
CA GLY A 230 9.54 -13.79 -14.15
C GLY A 230 10.45 -12.79 -14.87
N ASN A 231 9.90 -11.63 -15.21
CA ASN A 231 10.61 -10.61 -15.97
C ASN A 231 11.54 -9.78 -15.06
N ILE A 232 12.84 -10.14 -15.07
CA ILE A 232 13.90 -9.47 -14.29
C ILE A 232 14.51 -8.25 -14.99
N ASP A 233 13.96 -7.79 -16.11
CA ASP A 233 14.45 -6.58 -16.77
C ASP A 233 14.24 -5.36 -15.85
N ASP A 234 15.28 -4.56 -15.66
CA ASP A 234 15.33 -3.33 -14.87
C ASP A 234 15.45 -2.07 -15.76
N HIS A 235 15.45 -2.22 -17.08
CA HIS A 235 15.47 -1.10 -18.03
C HIS A 235 14.08 -0.46 -18.11
N PHE A 236 13.73 0.34 -17.12
CA PHE A 236 12.52 1.14 -17.14
C PHE A 236 12.67 2.30 -18.14
N ARG A 237 11.72 2.42 -19.06
CA ARG A 237 11.59 3.57 -19.96
C ARG A 237 10.51 4.49 -19.39
N LEU A 238 10.90 5.67 -18.91
CA LEU A 238 9.99 6.73 -18.45
C LEU A 238 9.56 7.61 -19.62
#